data_AF-A0A4Q5C6P8-F1
#
_entry.id   AF-A0A4Q5C6P8-F1
#
_cell.length_a   1.000
_cell.length_b   1.000
_cell.length_c   1.000
_cell.angle_alpha   90.00
_cell.angle_beta   90.00
_cell.angle_gamma   90.00
#
_symmetry.space_group_name_H-M   'P 1'
#
loop_
_entity.id
_entity.type
_entity.pdbx_description
1 polymer ?
#
loop_
_entity_poly.entity_id
_entity_poly.type
_entity_poly.pdbx_seq_one_letter_code
_entity_poly.pdbx_strand_id
1 'polypeptide(L)'
;MRYLVTKEIKSETQVFWKLYFRDFVFLILWIGISRFLESAVHTYLQIPFLIFSIVMGVILVLPSSQNPKRRQYQSIALYLMQTKKTYYLLPKKKEKKTDEEKQNRRHQRKTDPYRKI
;
A
#
# COMPACT_ATOMS: atom_id res chain seq x y z
N MET A 1 -14.52 -33.34 -5.99
CA MET A 1 -14.63 -32.20 -6.93
C MET A 1 -14.45 -30.91 -6.15
N ARG A 2 -13.45 -30.09 -6.49
CA ARG A 2 -13.21 -28.79 -5.84
C ARG A 2 -13.90 -27.70 -6.65
N TYR A 3 -14.92 -27.08 -6.07
CA TYR A 3 -15.57 -25.92 -6.67
C TYR A 3 -14.64 -24.72 -6.56
N LEU A 4 -14.07 -24.29 -7.68
CA LEU A 4 -13.50 -22.95 -7.79
C LEU A 4 -14.68 -21.99 -7.89
N VAL A 5 -15.20 -21.58 -6.73
CA VAL A 5 -16.09 -20.42 -6.68
C VAL A 5 -15.28 -19.25 -7.22
N THR A 6 -15.56 -18.87 -8.46
CA THR A 6 -15.00 -17.70 -9.12
C THR A 6 -15.40 -16.50 -8.27
N LYS A 7 -14.51 -16.13 -7.35
CA LYS A 7 -14.67 -14.97 -6.48
C LYS A 7 -14.78 -13.79 -7.43
N GLU A 8 -15.97 -13.22 -7.55
CA GLU A 8 -16.24 -12.14 -8.48
C GLU A 8 -15.17 -11.07 -8.29
N ILE A 9 -14.36 -10.90 -9.34
CA ILE A 9 -13.39 -9.83 -9.38
C ILE A 9 -14.26 -8.58 -9.51
N LYS A 10 -14.56 -7.94 -8.37
CA LYS A 10 -15.03 -6.55 -8.36
C LYS A 10 -13.93 -5.73 -9.02
N SER A 11 -13.95 -5.65 -10.34
CA SER A 11 -13.07 -4.81 -11.11
C SER A 11 -13.53 -3.39 -10.83
N GLU A 12 -12.92 -2.73 -9.85
CA GLU A 12 -13.04 -1.28 -9.72
C GLU A 12 -12.77 -0.68 -11.10
N THR A 13 -13.69 0.16 -11.58
CA THR A 13 -13.69 0.69 -12.95
C THR A 13 -12.38 1.43 -13.18
N GLN A 14 -11.45 0.76 -13.87
CA GLN A 14 -10.12 1.25 -14.14
C GLN A 14 -10.22 2.12 -15.38
N VAL A 15 -10.17 3.44 -15.18
CA VAL A 15 -10.52 4.42 -16.22
C VAL A 15 -9.34 4.68 -17.14
N PHE A 16 -8.09 4.63 -16.62
CA PHE A 16 -6.88 4.75 -17.45
C PHE A 16 -5.64 4.21 -16.75
N TRP A 17 -4.99 3.19 -17.33
CA TRP A 17 -3.68 2.61 -16.96
C TRP A 17 -3.49 2.17 -15.50
N LYS A 18 -3.50 3.10 -14.54
CA LYS A 18 -3.48 2.84 -13.09
C LYS A 18 -4.48 3.69 -12.30
N LEU A 19 -5.13 4.68 -12.90
CA LEU A 19 -6.13 5.59 -12.31
C LEU A 19 -7.51 4.92 -12.19
N TYR A 20 -8.01 4.89 -10.96
CA TYR A 20 -9.36 4.43 -10.64
C TYR A 20 -10.32 5.62 -10.63
N PHE A 21 -11.60 5.37 -10.88
CA PHE A 21 -12.65 6.38 -10.80
C PHE A 21 -12.62 7.14 -9.46
N ARG A 22 -12.30 6.44 -8.36
CA ARG A 22 -12.18 7.01 -7.02
C ARG A 22 -11.12 8.11 -6.91
N ASP A 23 -10.09 8.05 -7.73
CA ASP A 23 -9.02 9.05 -7.74
C ASP A 23 -9.47 10.35 -8.39
N PHE A 24 -10.40 10.29 -9.36
CA PHE A 24 -11.03 11.49 -9.92
C PHE A 24 -11.90 12.20 -8.89
N VAL A 25 -12.68 11.44 -8.11
CA VAL A 25 -13.46 12.00 -7.01
C VAL A 25 -12.55 12.69 -5.99
N PHE A 26 -11.43 12.06 -5.65
CA PHE A 26 -10.43 12.65 -4.77
C PHE A 26 -9.84 13.96 -5.33
N LEU A 27 -9.49 13.99 -6.63
CA LEU A 27 -8.94 15.18 -7.28
C LEU A 27 -9.94 16.34 -7.32
N ILE A 28 -11.22 16.07 -7.60
CA ILE A 28 -12.28 17.10 -7.57
C ILE A 28 -12.38 17.70 -6.16
N LEU A 29 -12.40 16.85 -5.13
CA LEU A 29 -12.47 17.30 -3.74
C LEU A 29 -11.21 18.08 -3.33
N TRP A 30 -10.03 17.66 -3.79
CA TRP A 30 -8.76 18.36 -3.58
C TRP A 30 -8.75 19.76 -4.19
N ILE A 31 -9.24 19.90 -5.43
CA ILE A 31 -9.37 21.21 -6.09
C ILE A 31 -10.33 22.10 -5.30
N GLY A 32 -11.49 21.57 -4.87
CA GLY A 32 -12.45 22.31 -4.06
C GLY A 32 -11.84 22.85 -2.76
N ILE A 33 -11.12 22.00 -2.02
CA ILE A 33 -10.40 22.40 -0.81
C ILE A 33 -9.31 23.44 -1.12
N SER A 34 -8.54 23.24 -2.18
CA SER A 34 -7.46 24.15 -2.57
C SER A 34 -8.01 25.55 -2.88
N ARG A 35 -9.12 25.65 -3.63
CA ARG A 35 -9.79 26.92 -3.94
C ARG A 35 -10.38 27.59 -2.70
N PHE A 36 -10.90 26.79 -1.76
CA PHE A 36 -11.37 27.31 -0.48
C PHE A 36 -10.21 27.90 0.34
N LEU A 37 -9.07 27.22 0.41
CA LEU A 37 -7.86 27.70 1.10
C LEU A 37 -7.25 28.92 0.40
N GLU A 38 -7.34 29.02 -0.93
CA GLU A 38 -6.84 30.16 -1.70
C GLU A 38 -7.43 31.50 -1.22
N SER A 39 -8.68 31.50 -0.75
CA SER A 39 -9.33 32.69 -0.19
C SER A 39 -8.68 33.20 1.11
N ALA A 40 -8.00 32.31 1.84
CA ALA A 40 -7.25 32.65 3.05
C ALA A 40 -5.79 33.03 2.78
N VAL A 41 -5.32 32.91 1.52
CA VAL A 41 -3.93 33.21 1.14
C VAL A 41 -3.84 34.62 0.55
N HIS A 42 -2.89 35.41 1.03
CA HIS A 42 -2.62 36.75 0.52
C HIS A 42 -2.26 36.72 -0.97
N THR A 43 -2.70 37.71 -1.75
CA THR A 43 -2.57 37.77 -3.23
C THR A 43 -1.17 37.47 -3.76
N TYR A 44 -0.11 37.95 -3.09
CA TYR A 44 1.28 37.68 -3.49
C TYR A 44 1.70 36.20 -3.35
N LEU A 45 1.06 35.44 -2.46
CA LEU A 45 1.36 34.02 -2.22
C LEU A 45 0.43 33.07 -2.98
N GLN A 46 -0.56 33.58 -3.71
CA GLN A 46 -1.51 32.74 -4.46
C GLN A 46 -0.83 31.92 -5.56
N ILE A 47 0.10 32.50 -6.30
CA ILE A 47 0.85 31.79 -7.37
C ILE A 47 1.69 30.64 -6.78
N PRO A 48 2.54 30.86 -5.75
CA PRO A 48 3.22 29.76 -5.05
C PRO A 48 2.27 28.70 -4.51
N PHE A 49 1.15 29.12 -3.90
CA PHE A 49 0.16 28.21 -3.34
C PHE A 49 -0.50 27.33 -4.41
N LEU A 50 -0.82 27.88 -5.58
CA LEU A 50 -1.39 27.13 -6.69
C LEU A 50 -0.42 26.04 -7.18
N ILE A 51 0.85 26.39 -7.39
CA ILE A 51 1.89 25.44 -7.81
C ILE A 51 2.03 24.32 -6.76
N PHE A 52 2.12 24.70 -5.49
CA PHE A 52 2.19 23.75 -4.39
C PHE A 52 0.98 22.81 -4.35
N SER A 53 -0.23 23.35 -4.54
CA SER A 53 -1.48 22.59 -4.51
C SER A 53 -1.56 21.55 -5.63
N ILE A 54 -1.09 21.89 -6.84
CA ILE A 54 -1.00 20.96 -7.97
C ILE A 54 0.00 19.85 -7.67
N VAL A 55 1.21 20.20 -7.22
CA VAL A 55 2.27 19.23 -6.89
C VAL A 55 1.80 18.27 -5.79
N MET A 56 1.19 18.79 -4.73
CA MET A 56 0.62 17.98 -3.66
C MET A 56 -0.50 17.06 -4.16
N GLY A 57 -1.39 17.56 -5.02
CA GLY A 57 -2.44 16.75 -5.63
C GLY A 57 -1.87 15.54 -6.39
N VAL A 58 -0.79 15.74 -7.16
CA VAL A 58 -0.10 14.66 -7.87
C VAL A 58 0.50 13.66 -6.86
N ILE A 59 1.25 14.15 -5.87
CA ILE A 59 1.91 13.30 -4.86
C ILE A 59 0.90 12.41 -4.13
N LEU A 60 -0.25 12.96 -3.74
CA LEU A 60 -1.28 12.22 -3.02
C LEU A 60 -1.91 11.10 -3.87
N VAL A 61 -2.01 11.32 -5.18
CA VAL A 61 -2.56 10.37 -6.14
C VAL A 61 -1.54 9.28 -6.52
N LEU A 62 -0.24 9.53 -6.41
CA LEU A 62 0.80 8.55 -6.72
C LEU A 62 0.66 7.25 -5.88
N PRO A 63 1.10 6.10 -6.42
CA PRO A 63 1.14 4.85 -5.67
C PRO A 63 2.08 4.99 -4.45
N SER A 64 1.67 4.44 -3.32
CA SER A 64 2.49 4.47 -2.10
C SER A 64 3.63 3.45 -2.18
N SER A 65 4.87 3.89 -1.93
CA SER A 65 6.02 3.00 -1.85
C SER A 65 5.95 2.04 -0.66
N GLN A 66 5.36 2.49 0.46
CA GLN A 66 5.22 1.67 1.66
C GLN A 66 4.05 0.68 1.57
N ASN A 67 3.09 0.94 0.69
CA ASN A 67 1.91 0.10 0.54
C ASN A 67 1.57 -0.10 -0.94
N PRO A 68 2.19 -1.09 -1.62
CA PRO A 68 2.20 -1.22 -3.09
C PRO A 68 0.83 -1.50 -3.74
N LYS A 69 -0.25 -1.60 -2.95
CA LYS A 69 -1.64 -1.74 -3.42
C LYS A 69 -2.52 -0.53 -3.10
N ARG A 70 -1.98 0.51 -2.46
CA ARG A 70 -2.71 1.68 -2.01
C ARG A 70 -2.02 2.96 -2.47
N ARG A 71 -2.82 4.01 -2.67
CA ARG A 71 -2.33 5.36 -2.98
C ARG A 71 -1.99 6.12 -1.72
N GLN A 72 -1.18 7.16 -1.84
CA GLN A 72 -0.71 7.91 -0.67
C GLN A 72 -1.87 8.50 0.16
N TYR A 73 -2.91 9.06 -0.49
CA TYR A 73 -4.08 9.57 0.23
C TYR A 73 -4.80 8.47 1.05
N GLN A 74 -4.81 7.23 0.57
CA GLN A 74 -5.44 6.10 1.28
C GLN A 74 -4.60 5.68 2.48
N SER A 75 -3.27 5.68 2.34
CA SER A 75 -2.35 5.38 3.44
C SER A 75 -2.47 6.41 4.56
N ILE A 76 -2.55 7.70 4.20
CA ILE A 76 -2.77 8.80 5.16
C ILE A 76 -4.14 8.63 5.85
N ALA A 77 -5.21 8.38 5.08
CA ALA A 77 -6.53 8.15 5.65
C ALA A 77 -6.55 6.96 6.63
N LEU A 78 -5.90 5.85 6.29
CA LEU A 78 -5.77 4.69 7.18
C LEU A 78 -5.00 5.03 8.46
N TYR A 79 -3.95 5.84 8.36
CA TYR A 79 -3.21 6.32 9.52
C TYR A 79 -4.07 7.22 10.41
N LEU A 80 -4.82 8.15 9.82
CA LEU A 80 -5.73 9.04 10.57
C LEU A 80 -6.90 8.30 11.21
N MET A 81 -7.44 7.28 10.53
CA MET A 81 -8.52 6.42 11.03
C MET A 81 -8.04 5.38 12.03
N GLN A 82 -6.72 5.23 12.23
CA GLN A 82 -6.16 4.25 13.14
C GLN A 82 -6.51 4.63 14.58
N THR A 83 -7.37 3.82 15.20
CA THR A 83 -7.66 3.92 16.63
C THR A 83 -6.41 3.53 17.41
N LYS A 84 -5.91 4.44 18.26
CA LYS A 84 -4.72 4.25 19.12
C LYS A 84 -4.78 3.04 20.08
N LYS A 85 -5.93 2.34 20.15
CA LYS A 85 -6.18 1.21 21.06
C LYS A 85 -5.92 -0.17 20.44
N THR A 86 -5.58 -0.25 19.15
CA THR A 86 -5.32 -1.55 18.51
C THR A 86 -3.88 -1.98 18.71
N TYR A 87 -3.65 -2.86 19.68
CA TYR A 87 -2.39 -3.55 19.87
C TYR A 87 -2.19 -4.59 18.75
N TYR A 88 -1.11 -4.45 17.98
CA TYR A 88 -0.65 -5.49 17.07
C TYR A 88 0.24 -6.44 17.86
N LEU A 89 -0.07 -7.74 17.84
CA LEU A 89 0.86 -8.76 18.29
C LEU A 89 2.10 -8.67 17.38
N LEU A 90 3.20 -8.16 17.91
CA LEU A 90 4.49 -8.23 17.24
C LEU A 90 4.75 -9.70 16.93
N PRO A 91 4.93 -10.10 15.66
CA PRO A 91 5.25 -11.47 15.35
C PRO A 91 6.56 -11.79 16.07
N LYS A 92 6.53 -12.77 16.99
CA LYS A 92 7.72 -13.31 17.65
C LYS A 92 8.73 -13.58 16.54
N LYS A 93 9.85 -12.85 16.55
CA LYS A 93 10.97 -13.01 15.62
C LYS A 93 11.25 -14.52 15.54
N LYS A 94 10.89 -15.17 14.43
CA LYS A 94 11.22 -16.58 14.25
C LYS A 94 12.73 -16.64 14.27
N GLU A 95 13.28 -17.12 15.36
CA GLU A 95 14.66 -17.58 15.45
C GLU A 95 14.96 -18.38 14.19
N LYS A 96 16.10 -18.09 13.55
CA LYS A 96 16.57 -18.72 12.33
C LYS A 96 16.91 -20.21 12.57
N LYS A 97 15.94 -21.05 12.93
CA LYS A 97 16.09 -22.52 12.96
C LYS A 97 15.78 -23.11 11.58
N THR A 98 16.46 -22.67 10.53
CA THR A 98 16.13 -23.18 9.18
C THR A 98 17.30 -23.41 8.25
N ASP A 99 18.47 -22.81 8.46
CA ASP A 99 19.58 -23.05 7.52
C ASP A 99 20.50 -24.18 8.00
N GLU A 100 20.91 -24.17 9.27
CA GLU A 100 21.76 -25.24 9.83
C GLU A 100 21.04 -26.59 9.93
N GLU A 101 19.76 -26.60 10.33
CA GLU A 101 18.99 -27.84 10.48
C GLU A 101 18.63 -28.46 9.11
N LYS A 102 18.41 -27.64 8.07
CA LYS A 102 18.23 -28.13 6.70
C LYS A 102 19.55 -28.65 6.11
N GLN A 103 20.67 -28.02 6.43
CA GLN A 103 21.99 -28.45 5.97
C GLN A 103 22.41 -29.76 6.65
N ASN A 104 22.18 -29.90 7.96
CA ASN A 104 22.41 -31.15 8.69
C ASN A 104 21.53 -32.31 8.20
N ARG A 105 20.23 -32.08 7.97
CA ARG A 105 19.35 -33.10 7.36
C ARG A 105 19.77 -33.48 5.94
N ARG A 106 20.33 -32.55 5.16
CA ARG A 106 20.86 -32.83 3.82
C ARG A 106 22.17 -33.62 3.86
N HIS A 107 23.04 -33.36 4.84
CA HIS A 107 24.25 -34.15 5.05
C HIS A 107 23.93 -35.56 5.53
N GLN A 108 23.06 -35.71 6.55
CA GLN A 108 22.63 -37.03 7.02
C GLN A 108 22.00 -37.88 5.91
N ARG A 109 21.18 -37.27 5.03
CA ARG A 109 20.61 -37.97 3.85
C ARG A 109 21.62 -38.38 2.79
N LYS A 110 22.81 -37.77 2.75
CA LYS A 110 23.89 -38.10 1.82
C LYS A 110 24.87 -39.13 2.40
N THR A 111 25.00 -39.18 3.72
CA THR A 111 25.90 -40.11 4.41
C THR A 111 25.22 -41.42 4.82
N ASP A 112 23.92 -41.56 4.61
CA ASP A 112 23.15 -42.77 4.94
C ASP A 112 23.45 -43.91 3.95
N PRO A 113 24.19 -44.96 4.38
CA PRO A 113 24.65 -46.02 3.49
C PRO A 113 23.55 -47.01 3.07
N TYR A 114 22.35 -46.93 3.66
CA TYR A 114 21.26 -47.88 3.41
C TYR A 114 20.20 -47.39 2.41
N ARG A 115 20.41 -46.24 1.75
CA ARG A 115 19.40 -45.62 0.89
C ARG A 115 19.36 -46.15 -0.56
N LYS A 116 20.16 -47.14 -0.90
CA LYS A 116 20.13 -47.82 -2.21
C LYS A 116 19.82 -49.30 -2.06
N ILE A 117 18.57 -49.64 -1.73
CA ILE A 117 17.88 -50.87 -2.16
C ILE A 117 16.41 -50.49 -2.35
#